data_AF-A0ABD5EGB4-F1
#
_entry.id   AF-A0ABD5EGB4-F1
#
_cell.length_a   1.000
_cell.length_b   1.000
_cell.length_c   1.000
_cell.angle_alpha   90.00
_cell.angle_beta   90.00
_cell.angle_gamma   90.00
#
_symmetry.space_group_name_H-M   'P 1'
#
loop_
_entity.id
_entity.type
_entity.pdbx_description
1 polymer ?
#
loop_
_entity_poly.entity_id
_entity_poly.type
_entity_poly.pdbx_seq_one_letter_code
_entity_poly.pdbx_strand_id
1 'polypeptide(L)' 'MTKEQQDIDPRAAVESLRAALAGTGIVLPSLAVDIASPRLRLVDLGRVRADVAARLADALRKGGRE' A
#
# COMPACT_ATOMS: atom_id res chain seq x y z
N MET A 1 9.68 16.07 -11.87
CA MET A 1 8.52 15.21 -12.18
C MET A 1 9.00 14.04 -13.01
N THR A 2 9.34 12.92 -12.37
CA THR A 2 9.79 11.70 -13.05
C THR A 2 8.60 11.06 -13.77
N LYS A 3 8.70 10.98 -15.09
CA LYS A 3 7.69 10.43 -16.03
C LYS A 3 7.46 8.91 -15.89
N GLU A 4 7.93 8.27 -14.82
CA GLU A 4 7.94 6.81 -14.67
C GLU A 4 6.79 6.26 -13.81
N GLN A 5 6.07 7.10 -13.05
CA GLN A 5 4.96 6.63 -12.21
C GLN A 5 3.66 6.34 -12.99
N GLN A 6 3.64 6.54 -14.31
CA GLN A 6 2.40 6.48 -15.08
C GLN A 6 1.98 5.07 -15.51
N ASP A 7 2.81 4.03 -15.31
CA ASP A 7 2.47 2.66 -15.72
C ASP A 7 2.67 1.58 -14.66
N ILE A 8 2.46 1.91 -13.39
CA ILE A 8 2.38 0.87 -12.37
C ILE A 8 0.98 0.25 -12.44
N ASP A 9 0.93 -1.05 -12.73
CA ASP A 9 -0.31 -1.82 -12.67
C ASP A 9 -0.86 -1.81 -11.23
N PRO A 10 -2.13 -1.41 -11.00
CA PRO A 10 -2.69 -1.29 -9.67
C PRO A 10 -2.65 -2.61 -8.89
N ARG A 11 -2.81 -3.75 -9.57
CA ARG A 11 -2.76 -5.06 -8.92
C ARG A 11 -1.34 -5.43 -8.55
N ALA A 12 -0.35 -5.16 -9.40
CA ALA A 12 1.06 -5.30 -9.06
C ALA A 12 1.46 -4.41 -7.86
N ALA A 13 0.92 -3.19 -7.78
CA ALA A 13 1.11 -2.30 -6.63
C ALA A 13 0.50 -2.89 -5.34
N VAL A 14 -0.71 -3.43 -5.41
CA VAL A 14 -1.38 -4.11 -4.28
C VAL A 14 -0.56 -5.29 -3.78
N GLU A 15 -0.09 -6.16 -4.67
CA GLU A 15 0.69 -7.34 -4.28
C GLU A 15 2.05 -6.96 -3.70
N SER A 16 2.73 -5.97 -4.29
CA SER A 16 4.00 -5.46 -3.76
C SER A 16 3.82 -4.87 -2.35
N LEU A 17 2.77 -4.07 -2.15
CA LEU A 17 2.45 -3.52 -0.84
C LEU A 17 2.07 -4.61 0.16
N ARG A 18 1.27 -5.62 -0.25
CA ARG A 18 0.92 -6.77 0.58
C ARG A 18 2.16 -7.51 1.07
N ALA A 19 3.12 -7.77 0.18
CA ALA A 19 4.37 -8.44 0.51
C ALA A 19 5.22 -7.62 1.51
N ALA A 20 5.35 -6.31 1.28
CA ALA A 20 6.08 -5.43 2.19
C ALA A 20 5.46 -5.38 3.59
N LEU A 21 4.14 -5.29 3.68
CA LEU A 21 3.41 -5.29 4.94
C LEU A 21 3.55 -6.63 5.67
N ALA A 22 3.46 -7.75 4.95
CA ALA A 22 3.65 -9.08 5.52
C ALA A 22 5.05 -9.25 6.13
N GLY A 23 6.09 -8.68 5.50
CA GLY A 23 7.45 -8.64 6.05
C GLY A 23 7.56 -7.90 7.40
N THR A 24 6.58 -7.09 7.75
CA THR A 24 6.49 -6.36 9.04
C THR A 24 5.46 -6.95 10.00
N GLY A 25 4.84 -8.08 9.64
CA GLY A 25 3.78 -8.72 10.41
C GLY A 25 2.43 -7.96 10.37
N ILE A 26 2.25 -7.07 9.39
CA ILE A 26 1.01 -6.31 9.19
C ILE A 26 0.19 -6.99 8.09
N VAL A 27 -1.09 -7.26 8.37
CA VAL A 27 -2.04 -7.77 7.37
C VAL A 27 -3.17 -6.75 7.23
N LEU A 28 -3.42 -6.33 5.98
CA LEU A 28 -4.54 -5.46 5.61
C LEU A 28 -5.52 -6.23 4.73
N PRO A 29 -6.61 -6.80 5.31
CA PRO A 29 -7.60 -7.57 4.55
C PRO A 29 -8.37 -6.71 3.54
N SER A 30 -8.50 -5.41 3.82
CA SER A 30 -9.18 -4.45 2.95
C SER A 30 -8.33 -3.94 1.80
N LEU A 31 -7.03 -4.29 1.73
CA LEU A 31 -6.14 -3.83 0.68
C LEU A 31 -6.56 -4.41 -0.67
N ALA A 32 -6.98 -3.55 -1.58
CA ALA A 32 -7.48 -3.91 -2.90
C ALA A 32 -7.20 -2.82 -3.94
N VAL A 33 -7.41 -3.13 -5.22
CA VAL A 33 -7.44 -2.12 -6.28
C VAL A 33 -8.73 -1.33 -6.15
N ASP A 34 -8.68 -0.01 -6.33
CA ASP A 34 -9.89 0.80 -6.41
C ASP A 34 -10.66 0.48 -7.70
N ILE A 35 -11.87 -0.04 -7.52
CA ILE A 35 -12.77 -0.38 -8.63
C ILE A 35 -13.68 0.82 -8.96
N ALA A 36 -13.84 1.78 -8.05
CA ALA A 36 -14.72 2.92 -8.25
C ALA A 36 -14.15 3.93 -9.27
N SER A 37 -12.82 4.08 -9.31
CA SER A 37 -12.13 5.04 -10.18
C SER A 37 -11.03 4.38 -11.00
N PRO A 38 -11.36 3.46 -11.93
CA PRO A 38 -10.36 2.64 -12.65
C PRO A 38 -9.39 3.48 -13.51
N ARG A 39 -9.82 4.65 -13.99
CA ARG A 39 -8.96 5.57 -14.76
C ARG A 39 -7.86 6.22 -13.90
N LEU A 40 -8.04 6.26 -12.59
CA LEU A 40 -7.08 6.87 -11.66
C LEU A 40 -6.06 5.86 -11.12
N ARG A 41 -6.22 4.56 -11.42
CA ARG A 41 -5.26 3.50 -11.03
C ARG A 41 -4.96 3.49 -9.52
N LEU A 42 -5.97 3.74 -8.70
CA LEU A 42 -5.81 3.87 -7.25
C LEU A 42 -5.79 2.50 -6.56
N VAL A 43 -5.19 2.49 -5.37
CA VAL A 43 -5.21 1.36 -4.43
C VAL A 43 -6.07 1.76 -3.25
N ASP A 44 -7.09 0.96 -2.94
CA ASP A 44 -7.89 1.12 -1.73
C ASP A 44 -7.15 0.44 -0.56
N LEU A 45 -6.76 1.25 0.43
CA LEU A 45 -6.14 0.78 1.67
C LEU A 45 -7.19 0.33 2.69
N GLY A 46 -8.44 0.78 2.53
CA GLY A 46 -9.56 0.53 3.43
C GLY A 46 -9.39 1.08 4.84
N ARG A 47 -10.13 0.47 5.78
CA ARG A 47 -10.10 0.84 7.20
C ARG A 47 -9.17 -0.09 7.95
N VAL A 48 -8.23 0.50 8.68
CA VAL A 48 -7.26 -0.24 9.48
C VAL A 48 -7.51 0.01 10.96
N ARG A 49 -7.20 -0.96 11.82
CA ARG A 49 -7.25 -0.75 13.28
C ARG A 49 -6.17 0.24 13.70
N ALA A 50 -6.42 1.01 14.76
CA ALA A 50 -5.50 2.06 15.21
C ALA A 50 -4.10 1.54 15.60
N ASP A 51 -4.03 0.35 16.19
CA ASP A 51 -2.77 -0.33 16.53
C ASP A 51 -1.98 -0.74 15.27
N VAL A 52 -2.68 -1.19 14.23
CA VAL A 52 -2.09 -1.51 12.93
C VAL A 52 -1.60 -0.24 12.23
N ALA A 53 -2.35 0.86 12.30
CA ALA A 53 -1.92 2.15 11.74
C ALA A 53 -0.63 2.66 12.42
N ALA A 54 -0.53 2.54 13.74
CA ALA A 54 0.68 2.92 14.48
C ALA A 54 1.89 2.07 14.08
N ARG A 55 1.71 0.75 13.94
CA ARG A 55 2.76 -0.17 13.46
C ARG A 55 3.17 0.13 12.01
N LEU A 56 2.21 0.43 11.15
CA LEU A 56 2.48 0.82 9.76
C LEU A 56 3.32 2.09 9.70
N ALA A 57 2.96 3.11 10.48
CA ALA A 57 3.73 4.35 10.55
C ALA A 57 5.17 4.09 11.01
N ASP A 58 5.38 3.15 11.94
CA ASP A 58 6.71 2.78 12.40
C ASP A 58 7.53 2.02 11.34
N ALA A 59 6.89 1.07 10.65
CA ALA A 59 7.49 0.35 9.52
C ALA A 59 7.93 1.31 8.40
N LEU A 60 7.07 2.25 8.00
CA LEU A 60 7.39 3.25 6.98
C LEU A 60 8.55 4.15 7.39
N ARG A 61 8.60 4.58 8.66
CA ARG A 61 9.74 5.36 9.19
C ARG A 61 11.05 4.59 9.18
N LYS A 62 11.00 3.26 9.37
CA LYS A 62 12.19 2.40 9.35
C LYS A 62 12.73 2.23 7.93
N GLY A 63 11.86 1.93 6.96
CA GLY A 63 12.27 1.77 5.55
C GLY A 63 12.64 3.08 4.83
N GLY A 64 12.18 4.24 5.31
CA GLY A 64 12.52 5.55 4.73
C GLY A 64 13.87 6.13 5.19
N ARG A 65 14.62 5.43 6.04
CA ARG A 65 15.95 5.84 6.52
C ARG A 65 17.09 5.08 5.83
N GLU A 66 16.78 4.26 4.83
CA GLU A 66 17.73 3.47 4.03
C GLU A 66 17.93 4.09 2.65
#